data_AF-A0A535DQ76-F1
#
_entry.id   AF-A0A535DQ76-F1
#
_cell.length_a   1.000
_cell.length_b   1.000
_cell.length_c   1.000
_cell.angle_alpha   90.00
_cell.angle_beta   90.00
_cell.angle_gamma   90.00
#
_symmetry.space_group_name_H-M   'P 1'
#
loop_
_entity.id
_entity.type
_entity.pdbx_description
1 polymer ?
#
loop_
_entity_poly.entity_id
_entity_poly.type
_entity_poly.pdbx_seq_one_letter_code
_entity_poly.pdbx_strand_id
1 'polypeptide(L)'
;MKVQLRRRVVPALDPGADPACSLTPEAGKRRAPDMERLFSQLREQRQTEGGNEFVFRGDPDTLWAEVSRFVDEESACCPFFTYEQLEEPNGVVLRVTAPPATVQSDG
;
A
#
# COMPACT_ATOMS: atom_id res chain seq x y z
N MET A 1 15.71 5.96 -25.22
CA MET A 1 15.35 4.80 -24.38
C MET A 1 13.87 4.89 -24.05
N LYS A 2 13.07 3.86 -24.33
CA LYS A 2 11.69 3.78 -23.82
C LYS A 2 11.80 3.42 -22.34
N VAL A 3 11.48 4.34 -21.44
CA VAL A 3 11.36 4.03 -20.01
C VAL A 3 10.19 3.07 -19.89
N GLN A 4 10.46 1.79 -19.60
CA GLN A 4 9.40 0.87 -19.25
C GLN A 4 9.03 1.17 -17.80
N LEU A 5 7.87 1.80 -17.61
CA LEU A 5 7.36 2.08 -16.28
C LEU A 5 7.14 0.76 -15.53
N ARG A 6 7.70 0.67 -14.34
CA ARG A 6 7.59 -0.52 -13.48
C ARG A 6 6.16 -0.68 -12.97
N ARG A 7 5.70 -1.93 -12.88
CA ARG A 7 4.46 -2.31 -12.22
C ARG A 7 4.70 -3.53 -11.35
N ARG A 8 4.19 -3.48 -10.12
CA ARG A 8 4.24 -4.58 -9.15
C ARG A 8 2.85 -4.77 -8.55
N VAL A 9 2.41 -6.01 -8.48
CA VAL A 9 1.14 -6.38 -7.82
C VAL A 9 1.45 -7.41 -6.75
N VAL A 10 0.96 -7.18 -5.54
CA VAL A 10 0.98 -8.11 -4.41
C VAL A 10 -0.48 -8.46 -4.09
N PRO A 11 -0.94 -9.67 -4.49
CA PRO A 11 -2.31 -10.07 -4.23
C PRO A 11 -2.54 -10.28 -2.72
N ALA A 12 -3.80 -10.14 -2.30
CA ALA A 12 -4.21 -10.58 -0.96
C ALA A 12 -3.82 -12.05 -0.75
N LEU A 13 -3.13 -12.31 0.36
CA LEU A 13 -2.72 -13.65 0.78
C LEU A 13 -3.87 -14.39 1.48
N ASP A 14 -4.69 -13.68 2.24
CA ASP A 14 -5.86 -14.20 2.93
C ASP A 14 -7.00 -13.15 2.93
N PRO A 15 -7.83 -13.12 1.87
CA PRO A 15 -8.95 -12.17 1.75
C PRO A 15 -10.02 -12.29 2.85
N GLY A 16 -10.05 -13.41 3.59
CA GLY A 16 -11.01 -13.68 4.65
C GLY A 16 -10.45 -13.49 6.06
N ALA A 17 -9.18 -13.08 6.19
CA ALA A 17 -8.58 -12.78 7.48
C ALA A 17 -9.36 -11.65 8.18
N ASP A 18 -9.60 -11.80 9.48
CA ASP A 18 -10.17 -10.74 10.29
C ASP A 18 -9.29 -9.47 10.17
N PRO A 19 -9.89 -8.28 10.00
CA PRO A 19 -9.15 -7.02 9.94
C PRO A 19 -8.64 -6.65 11.34
N ALA A 20 -7.63 -7.38 11.80
CA ALA A 20 -6.95 -7.18 13.06
C ALA A 20 -5.46 -6.93 12.79
N CYS A 21 -5.01 -5.72 13.07
CA CYS A 21 -3.59 -5.39 13.03
C CYS A 21 -2.87 -6.25 14.09
N SER A 22 -2.00 -7.16 13.63
CA SER A 22 -1.24 -8.07 14.49
C SER A 22 0.07 -7.46 15.00
N LEU A 23 0.32 -6.16 14.72
CA LEU A 23 1.54 -5.50 15.15
C LEU A 23 1.61 -5.34 16.66
N THR A 24 2.75 -5.73 17.22
CA THR A 24 3.09 -5.33 18.58
C THR A 24 3.37 -3.82 18.63
N PRO A 25 3.15 -3.14 19.76
CA PRO A 25 3.44 -1.71 19.91
C PRO A 25 4.90 -1.34 19.56
N GLU A 26 5.85 -2.25 19.81
CA GLU A 26 7.27 -2.07 19.52
C GLU A 26 7.58 -2.23 18.02
N ALA A 27 6.82 -3.08 17.31
CA ALA A 27 6.90 -3.17 15.86
C ALA A 27 6.30 -1.90 15.22
N GLY A 28 5.19 -1.38 15.75
CA GLY A 28 4.60 -0.12 15.31
C GLY A 28 5.56 1.07 15.46
N LYS A 29 6.19 1.24 16.63
CA LYS A 29 7.17 2.32 16.88
C LYS A 29 8.38 2.28 15.94
N ARG A 30 8.81 1.09 15.54
CA ARG A 30 9.94 0.93 14.60
C ARG A 30 9.57 1.34 13.18
N ARG A 31 8.31 1.16 12.77
CA ARG A 31 7.80 1.52 11.43
C ARG A 31 7.40 2.99 11.30
N ALA A 32 7.00 3.62 12.40
CA ALA A 32 6.52 5.01 12.43
C ALA A 32 7.39 6.02 11.64
N PRO A 33 8.73 6.13 11.86
CA PRO A 33 9.53 7.13 11.15
C PRO A 33 9.64 6.85 9.64
N ASP A 34 9.60 5.58 9.24
CA ASP A 34 9.65 5.18 7.83
C ASP A 34 8.33 5.48 7.11
N MET A 35 7.19 5.24 7.77
CA MET A 35 5.89 5.66 7.29
C MET A 35 5.78 7.18 7.21
N GLU A 36 6.17 7.91 8.26
CA GLU A 36 6.14 9.37 8.27
C GLU A 36 6.97 9.95 7.11
N ARG A 37 8.16 9.40 6.85
CA ARG A 37 9.00 9.83 5.73
C ARG A 37 8.30 9.60 4.39
N LEU A 38 7.76 8.41 4.15
CA LEU A 38 7.07 8.08 2.89
C LEU A 38 5.84 8.97 2.69
N PHE A 39 4.99 9.08 3.70
CA PHE A 39 3.75 9.86 3.62
C PHE A 39 3.99 11.37 3.61
N SER A 40 5.16 11.87 4.02
CA SER A 40 5.53 13.28 3.78
C SER A 40 5.68 13.64 2.30
N GLN A 41 5.90 12.64 1.44
CA GLN A 41 6.00 12.78 -0.02
C GLN A 41 4.64 12.57 -0.72
N LEU A 42 3.58 12.25 0.03
CA LEU A 42 2.23 12.11 -0.50
C LEU A 42 1.76 13.47 -1.05
N ARG A 43 1.26 13.44 -2.28
CA ARG A 43 0.66 14.61 -2.92
C ARG A 43 -0.84 14.52 -3.03
N GLU A 44 -1.35 13.31 -3.21
CA GLU A 44 -2.78 13.10 -3.36
C GLU A 44 -3.16 11.75 -2.79
N GLN A 45 -4.28 11.72 -2.09
CA GLN A 45 -4.96 10.50 -1.70
C GLN A 45 -6.37 10.56 -2.25
N ARG A 46 -6.79 9.49 -2.93
CA ARG A 46 -8.14 9.34 -3.47
C ARG A 46 -8.76 8.09 -2.90
N GLN A 47 -9.98 8.21 -2.38
CA GLN A 47 -10.81 7.06 -2.11
C GLN A 47 -11.42 6.57 -3.42
N THR A 48 -11.35 5.27 -3.68
CA THR A 48 -11.98 4.62 -4.83
C THR A 48 -13.06 3.67 -4.35
N GLU A 49 -13.92 3.20 -5.26
CA GLU A 49 -14.96 2.22 -4.93
C GLU A 49 -14.38 0.93 -4.31
N GLY A 50 -13.15 0.55 -4.68
CA GLY A 50 -12.47 -0.65 -4.20
C GLY A 50 -11.44 -0.43 -3.09
N GLY A 51 -11.20 0.80 -2.62
CA GLY A 51 -10.20 1.09 -1.58
C GLY A 51 -9.59 2.48 -1.68
N ASN A 52 -8.25 2.57 -1.68
CA ASN A 52 -7.52 3.85 -1.68
C ASN A 52 -6.43 3.88 -2.74
N GLU A 53 -6.20 5.05 -3.32
CA GLU A 53 -5.08 5.36 -4.20
C GLU A 53 -4.25 6.49 -3.57
N PHE A 54 -2.93 6.30 -3.54
CA PHE A 54 -1.96 7.24 -2.99
C PHE A 54 -0.96 7.61 -4.07
N VAL A 55 -0.80 8.91 -4.32
CA VAL A 55 0.11 9.46 -5.33
C VAL A 55 1.28 10.13 -4.63
N PHE A 56 2.46 9.53 -4.75
CA PHE A 56 3.71 10.08 -4.25
C PHE A 56 4.45 10.79 -5.40
N ARG A 57 5.03 11.96 -5.13
CA ARG A 57 5.84 12.69 -6.13
C ARG A 57 7.26 12.92 -5.60
N GLY A 58 8.24 12.67 -6.45
CA GLY A 58 9.66 12.71 -6.08
C GLY A 58 10.49 11.91 -7.08
N ASP A 59 11.68 11.51 -6.64
CA ASP A 59 12.55 10.62 -7.40
C ASP A 59 11.90 9.22 -7.53
N PRO A 60 11.61 8.75 -8.76
CA PRO A 60 10.89 7.48 -8.95
C PRO A 60 11.63 6.27 -8.39
N ASP A 61 12.96 6.23 -8.45
CA ASP A 61 13.75 5.09 -7.97
C ASP A 61 13.73 4.97 -6.44
N THR A 62 13.91 6.10 -5.76
CA THR A 62 13.84 6.18 -4.30
C THR A 62 12.42 5.84 -3.83
N LEU A 63 11.40 6.49 -4.40
CA LEU A 63 10.00 6.22 -4.07
C LEU A 63 9.60 4.78 -4.38
N TRP A 64 10.13 4.20 -5.46
CA TRP A 64 9.85 2.81 -5.79
C TRP A 64 10.32 1.87 -4.69
N ALA A 65 11.55 2.04 -4.21
CA ALA A 65 12.09 1.24 -3.11
C ALA A 65 11.32 1.44 -1.80
N GLU A 66 10.97 2.68 -1.46
CA GLU A 66 10.23 2.99 -0.24
C GLU A 66 8.81 2.40 -0.24
N VAL A 67 8.07 2.59 -1.33
CA VAL A 67 6.72 2.03 -1.49
C VAL A 67 6.77 0.50 -1.55
N SER A 68 7.79 -0.10 -2.19
CA SER A 68 7.95 -1.56 -2.21
C SER A 68 8.12 -2.12 -0.79
N ARG A 69 8.96 -1.50 0.05
CA ARG A 69 9.12 -1.90 1.45
C ARG A 69 7.83 -1.75 2.24
N PHE A 70 7.11 -0.65 2.06
CA PHE A 70 5.81 -0.45 2.68
C PHE A 70 4.83 -1.57 2.31
N VAL A 71 4.73 -1.91 1.02
CA VAL A 71 3.87 -3.02 0.55
C VAL A 71 4.27 -4.37 1.16
N ASP A 72 5.56 -4.65 1.31
CA ASP A 72 6.04 -5.90 1.94
C ASP A 72 5.61 -5.98 3.41
N GLU A 73 5.75 -4.88 4.15
CA GLU A 73 5.39 -4.80 5.56
C GLU A 73 3.88 -4.84 5.79
N GLU A 74 3.12 -4.19 4.91
CA GLU A 74 1.66 -4.13 4.97
C GLU A 74 1.00 -5.44 4.52
N SER A 75 1.49 -6.08 3.45
CA SER A 75 0.94 -7.38 3.02
C SER A 75 1.12 -8.48 4.07
N ALA A 76 2.14 -8.38 4.93
CA ALA A 76 2.31 -9.26 6.09
C ALA A 76 1.38 -8.92 7.27
N CYS A 77 1.01 -7.65 7.44
CA CYS A 77 0.15 -7.19 8.54
C CYS A 77 -1.34 -7.27 8.20
N CYS A 78 -1.68 -6.98 6.95
CA CYS A 78 -3.03 -6.88 6.41
C CYS A 78 -3.14 -7.79 5.17
N PRO A 79 -3.12 -9.12 5.35
CA PRO A 79 -3.05 -10.08 4.24
C PRO A 79 -4.30 -10.10 3.37
N PHE A 80 -5.37 -9.40 3.76
CA PHE A 80 -6.63 -9.30 3.04
C PHE A 80 -6.63 -8.22 1.94
N PHE A 81 -5.70 -7.26 1.98
CA PHE A 81 -5.58 -6.23 0.94
C PHE A 81 -4.77 -6.71 -0.26
N THR A 82 -5.16 -6.26 -1.45
CA THR A 82 -4.31 -6.31 -2.64
C THR A 82 -3.61 -4.97 -2.83
N TYR A 83 -2.31 -5.00 -3.12
CA TYR A 83 -1.49 -3.81 -3.33
C TYR A 83 -0.98 -3.77 -4.77
N GLU A 84 -1.14 -2.63 -5.42
CA GLU A 84 -0.59 -2.38 -6.74
C GLU A 84 0.29 -1.12 -6.71
N GLN A 85 1.54 -1.27 -7.12
CA GLN A 85 2.52 -0.20 -7.22
C GLN A 85 2.84 0.06 -8.70
N LEU A 86 2.70 1.32 -9.11
CA LEU A 86 2.92 1.78 -10.48
C LEU A 86 3.93 2.92 -10.48
N GLU A 87 4.95 2.82 -11.31
CA GLU A 87 5.86 3.94 -11.55
C GLU A 87 5.21 4.97 -12.47
N GLU A 88 5.40 6.23 -12.14
CA GLU A 88 5.09 7.37 -12.99
C GLU A 88 6.37 8.18 -13.26
N PRO A 89 6.42 9.00 -14.34
CA PRO A 89 7.60 9.79 -14.70
C PRO A 89 8.15 10.70 -13.60
N ASN A 90 7.34 11.03 -12.59
CA ASN A 90 7.67 11.94 -11.49
C ASN A 90 7.25 11.38 -10.12
N GLY A 91 7.14 10.05 -10.00
CA GLY A 91 6.87 9.42 -8.72
C GLY A 91 6.29 8.01 -8.82
N VAL A 92 5.46 7.65 -7.86
CA VAL A 92 4.88 6.32 -7.73
C VAL A 92 3.44 6.44 -7.26
N VAL A 93 2.56 5.62 -7.85
CA VAL A 93 1.19 5.44 -7.42
C VAL A 93 1.08 4.11 -6.69
N LEU A 94 0.50 4.13 -5.49
CA LEU A 94 0.12 2.94 -4.74
C LEU A 94 -1.40 2.84 -4.69
N ARG A 95 -1.94 1.71 -5.13
CA ARG A 95 -3.35 1.36 -4.97
C ARG A 95 -3.46 0.25 -3.94
N VAL A 96 -4.40 0.42 -3.02
CA VAL A 96 -4.76 -0.55 -1.99
C VAL A 96 -6.21 -0.91 -2.21
N THR A 97 -6.47 -2.18 -2.53
CA THR A 97 -7.81 -2.70 -2.81
C THR A 97 -8.26 -3.60 -1.66
N ALA A 98 -9.36 -3.21 -1.03
CA ALA A 98 -10.07 -4.01 -0.03
C ALA A 98 -10.69 -5.25 -0.69
N PRO A 99 -10.81 -6.36 0.05
CA PRO A 99 -11.69 -7.44 -0.39
C PRO A 99 -13.11 -6.88 -0.53
N PRO A 100 -13.91 -7.38 -1.50
CA PRO A 100 -15.31 -7.00 -1.58
C PRO A 100 -15.96 -7.30 -0.22
N ALA A 101 -16.73 -6.35 0.31
CA ALA A 101 -17.43 -6.56 1.56
C ALA A 101 -18.28 -7.83 1.43
N THR A 102 -17.88 -8.91 2.10
CA THR A 102 -18.82 -9.96 2.42
C THR A 102 -19.83 -9.30 3.33
N VAL A 103 -21.04 -9.07 2.79
CA VAL A 103 -22.24 -8.75 3.55
C VAL A 103 -22.23 -9.64 4.80
N GLN A 104 -21.87 -9.07 5.95
CA GLN A 104 -22.13 -9.70 7.22
C GLN A 104 -23.65 -9.66 7.34
N SER A 105 -24.30 -10.78 7.00
CA SER A 105 -25.68 -11.02 7.41
C SER A 105 -25.64 -11.20 8.93
N ASP A 106 -25.81 -10.10 9.66
CA ASP A 106 -26.24 -10.15 11.05
C ASP A 106 -27.57 -10.92 11.08
N GLY A 107 -27.54 -12.06 11.77
CA GLY A 107 -28.71 -12.91 12.04
C GLY A 107 -29.53 -12.42 13.23
#